data_AF-A0A6G3T1C3-F1
#
_entry.id   AF-A0A6G3T1C3-F1
#
_cell.length_a   1.000
_cell.length_b   1.000
_cell.length_c   1.000
_cell.angle_alpha   90.00
_cell.angle_beta   90.00
_cell.angle_gamma   90.00
#
_symmetry.space_group_name_H-M   'P 1'
#
loop_
_entity.id
_entity.type
_entity.pdbx_description
1 polymer ?
#
loop_
_entity_poly.entity_id
_entity_poly.type
_entity_poly.pdbx_seq_one_letter_code
_entity_poly.pdbx_strand_id
1 'polypeptide(L)'
;MRRTAALERSEADRFRHAAAATDDLPFLWQWQPRPTAPPPPPAPVAPDWASLRASLEALLRAWCDQLEAQLGQDDAGFDIVVSADRRPRRLVVLVSPADSVTVLVDDRDGPHGDDHRAEMTGRGWHDFIPLHRWWGSYFERTSAGAAAAAHLIVTEARARGAQSPHDLRLADVGAGEGEGLLTLPGLGIPSSPAHPH
;
A
#
# COMPACT_ATOMS: atom_id res chain seq x y z
N MET A 1 -15.00 -41.28 17.13
CA MET A 1 -15.94 -40.15 16.95
C MET A 1 -15.81 -39.00 17.96
N ARG A 2 -15.16 -39.13 19.14
CA ARG A 2 -15.02 -38.02 20.11
C ARG A 2 -14.07 -36.88 19.70
N ARG A 3 -13.15 -37.13 18.76
CA ARG A 3 -12.09 -36.18 18.37
C ARG A 3 -12.60 -35.03 17.48
N THR A 4 -13.62 -35.30 16.66
CA THR A 4 -14.21 -34.33 15.72
C THR A 4 -15.03 -33.28 16.45
N ALA A 5 -15.90 -33.68 17.38
CA ALA A 5 -16.73 -32.75 18.15
C ALA A 5 -15.95 -31.85 19.13
N ALA A 6 -14.71 -32.21 19.46
CA ALA A 6 -13.81 -31.36 20.24
C ALA A 6 -13.10 -30.34 19.33
N LEU A 7 -12.74 -30.75 18.12
CA LEU A 7 -12.16 -29.87 17.10
C LEU A 7 -13.18 -28.82 16.64
N GLU A 8 -14.40 -29.24 16.32
CA GLU A 8 -15.50 -28.35 15.90
C GLU A 8 -15.85 -27.32 16.98
N ARG A 9 -15.84 -27.71 18.26
CA ARG A 9 -16.03 -26.78 19.37
C ARG A 9 -14.86 -25.81 19.51
N SER A 10 -13.62 -26.30 19.38
CA SER A 10 -12.44 -25.44 19.41
C SER A 10 -12.44 -24.43 18.27
N GLU A 11 -12.87 -24.83 17.07
CA GLU A 11 -12.98 -23.94 15.91
C GLU A 11 -14.13 -22.96 16.08
N ALA A 12 -15.30 -23.40 16.54
CA ALA A 12 -16.44 -22.54 16.83
C ALA A 12 -16.16 -21.53 17.96
N ASP A 13 -15.36 -21.90 18.97
CA ASP A 13 -14.88 -20.99 20.01
C ASP A 13 -13.86 -19.98 19.46
N ARG A 14 -12.98 -20.41 18.52
CA ARG A 14 -12.05 -19.54 17.82
C ARG A 14 -12.78 -18.52 16.93
N PHE A 15 -13.80 -18.95 16.20
CA PHE A 15 -14.65 -18.07 15.39
C PHE A 15 -15.47 -17.11 16.26
N ARG A 16 -16.00 -17.56 17.40
CA ARG A 16 -16.69 -16.68 18.35
C ARG A 16 -15.76 -15.65 19.00
N HIS A 17 -14.51 -16.03 19.31
CA HIS A 17 -13.50 -15.08 19.80
C HIS A 17 -13.03 -14.11 18.71
N ALA A 18 -12.93 -14.56 17.46
CA ALA A 18 -12.67 -13.68 16.33
C ALA A 18 -13.81 -12.66 16.12
N ALA A 19 -15.07 -13.09 16.29
CA ALA A 19 -16.23 -12.20 16.26
C ALA A 19 -16.29 -11.22 17.45
N ALA A 20 -15.80 -11.59 18.63
CA ALA A 20 -15.73 -10.67 19.77
C ALA A 20 -14.62 -9.58 19.62
N ALA A 21 -13.73 -9.72 18.63
CA ALA A 21 -12.75 -8.70 18.26
C ALA A 21 -13.21 -7.83 17.07
N THR A 22 -14.47 -7.94 16.63
CA THR A 22 -15.03 -7.20 15.47
C THR A 22 -15.67 -5.85 15.80
N ASP A 23 -15.38 -5.27 16.97
CA ASP A 23 -15.60 -3.82 17.13
C ASP A 23 -14.52 -3.10 16.29
N ASP A 24 -14.88 -2.81 15.03
CA ASP A 24 -14.18 -2.04 14.01
C ASP A 24 -12.73 -2.46 13.71
N LEU A 25 -12.55 -3.62 13.05
CA LEU A 25 -11.39 -3.73 12.14
C LEU A 25 -11.75 -2.92 10.89
N PRO A 26 -11.13 -1.74 10.66
CA PRO A 26 -11.38 -0.99 9.44
C PRO A 26 -11.07 -1.91 8.26
N PHE A 27 -11.90 -1.85 7.22
CA PHE A 27 -11.56 -2.49 5.96
C PHE A 27 -10.12 -2.10 5.60
N LEU A 28 -9.33 -3.03 5.08
CA LEU A 28 -7.97 -2.67 4.67
C LEU A 28 -8.03 -1.86 3.37
N TRP A 29 -8.92 -2.30 2.48
CA TRP A 29 -9.28 -1.66 1.22
C TRP A 29 -10.71 -2.05 0.82
N GLN A 30 -11.32 -1.30 -0.08
CA GLN A 30 -12.61 -1.62 -0.69
C GLN A 30 -12.64 -1.13 -2.14
N TRP A 31 -13.13 -1.97 -3.05
CA TRP A 31 -13.45 -1.62 -4.43
C TRP A 31 -14.96 -1.57 -4.65
N GLN A 32 -15.45 -0.48 -5.25
CA GLN A 32 -16.82 -0.35 -5.73
C GLN A 32 -16.81 -0.10 -7.24
N PRO A 33 -17.07 -1.11 -8.09
CA PRO A 33 -17.11 -0.93 -9.54
C PRO A 33 -18.16 0.10 -9.97
N ARG A 34 -19.24 0.21 -9.19
CA ARG A 34 -20.25 1.26 -9.27
C ARG A 34 -20.44 1.80 -7.86
N PRO A 35 -19.95 3.02 -7.55
CA PRO A 35 -20.06 3.58 -6.21
C PRO A 35 -21.53 3.80 -5.86
N THR A 36 -22.08 2.94 -5.00
CA THR A 36 -23.48 3.00 -4.56
C THR A 36 -23.61 3.23 -3.06
N ALA A 37 -22.51 3.05 -2.32
CA ALA A 37 -22.45 3.26 -0.87
C ALA A 37 -21.35 4.28 -0.53
N PRO A 38 -21.52 5.06 0.55
CA PRO A 38 -20.44 5.90 1.04
C PRO A 38 -19.21 5.04 1.37
N PRO A 39 -17.99 5.58 1.18
CA PRO A 39 -16.80 4.85 1.52
C PRO A 39 -16.73 4.60 3.04
N PRO A 40 -16.14 3.48 3.47
CA PRO A 40 -15.87 3.22 4.88
C PRO A 40 -15.05 4.35 5.51
N PRO A 41 -15.23 4.62 6.83
CA PRO A 41 -14.44 5.63 7.52
C PRO A 41 -12.94 5.26 7.47
N PRO A 42 -12.05 6.24 7.24
CA PRO A 42 -10.61 5.98 7.27
C PRO A 42 -10.17 5.64 8.69
N ALA A 43 -9.25 4.68 8.80
CA ALA A 43 -8.55 4.41 10.04
C ALA A 43 -7.69 5.63 10.41
N PRO A 44 -7.36 5.79 11.71
CA PRO A 44 -6.39 6.80 12.13
C PRO A 44 -5.05 6.66 11.37
N VAL A 45 -4.37 7.79 11.20
CA VAL A 45 -2.99 7.80 10.68
C VAL A 45 -2.13 6.90 11.56
N ALA A 46 -1.23 6.13 10.94
CA ALA A 46 -0.34 5.24 11.65
C ALA A 46 0.50 6.04 12.67
N PRO A 47 0.57 5.61 13.95
CA PRO A 47 1.24 6.38 15.00
C PRO A 47 2.77 6.39 14.83
N ASP A 48 3.34 5.42 14.11
CA ASP A 48 4.76 5.29 13.88
C ASP A 48 5.08 4.54 12.57
N TRP A 49 6.36 4.51 12.22
CA TRP A 49 6.87 3.85 11.02
C TRP A 49 6.64 2.33 11.01
N ALA A 50 6.65 1.68 12.18
CA ALA A 50 6.44 0.24 12.28
C ALA A 50 4.98 -0.12 11.95
N SER A 51 4.05 0.66 12.48
CA SER A 51 2.62 0.55 12.24
C SER A 51 2.29 0.83 10.78
N LEU A 52 2.86 1.90 10.20
CA LEU A 52 2.69 2.21 8.78
C LEU A 52 3.20 1.05 7.89
N ARG A 53 4.40 0.52 8.20
CA ARG A 53 4.97 -0.61 7.46
C ARG A 53 4.05 -1.83 7.54
N ALA A 54 3.51 -2.14 8.71
CA ALA A 54 2.59 -3.26 8.90
C ALA A 54 1.29 -3.08 8.10
N SER A 55 0.72 -1.87 8.07
CA SER A 55 -0.46 -1.57 7.25
C SER A 55 -0.18 -1.70 5.74
N LEU A 56 0.95 -1.18 5.26
CA LEU A 56 1.39 -1.33 3.88
C LEU A 56 1.59 -2.80 3.50
N GLU A 57 2.31 -3.55 4.34
CA GLU A 57 2.57 -4.97 4.14
C GLU A 57 1.26 -5.77 4.10
N ALA A 58 0.33 -5.49 5.02
CA ALA A 58 -0.97 -6.11 5.03
C ALA A 58 -1.76 -5.81 3.74
N LEU A 59 -1.78 -4.55 3.29
CA LEU A 59 -2.50 -4.14 2.08
C LEU A 59 -1.93 -4.84 0.86
N LEU A 60 -0.61 -4.76 0.68
CA LEU A 60 0.08 -5.35 -0.46
C LEU A 60 -0.07 -6.87 -0.49
N ARG A 61 -0.03 -7.53 0.67
CA ARG A 61 -0.31 -8.96 0.76
C ARG A 61 -1.75 -9.28 0.37
N ALA A 62 -2.73 -8.51 0.86
CA ALA A 62 -4.12 -8.70 0.47
C ALA A 62 -4.31 -8.53 -1.04
N TRP A 63 -3.64 -7.57 -1.67
CA TRP A 63 -3.67 -7.41 -3.13
C TRP A 63 -2.91 -8.51 -3.88
N CYS A 64 -1.82 -9.06 -3.34
CA CYS A 64 -1.21 -10.25 -3.92
C CYS A 64 -2.20 -11.43 -3.97
N ASP A 65 -3.00 -11.61 -2.92
CA ASP A 65 -3.89 -12.76 -2.78
C ASP A 65 -5.26 -12.58 -3.46
N GLN A 66 -5.80 -11.35 -3.47
CA GLN A 66 -7.23 -11.13 -3.74
C GLN A 66 -7.52 -10.27 -4.96
N LEU A 67 -6.52 -9.54 -5.48
CA LEU A 67 -6.77 -8.51 -6.49
C LEU A 67 -7.39 -9.11 -7.76
N GLU A 68 -6.85 -10.24 -8.22
CA GLU A 68 -7.34 -10.91 -9.43
C GLU A 68 -8.81 -11.33 -9.32
N ALA A 69 -9.22 -11.82 -8.14
CA ALA A 69 -10.60 -12.23 -7.90
C ALA A 69 -11.58 -11.04 -7.88
N GLN A 70 -11.10 -9.82 -7.61
CA GLN A 70 -11.94 -8.63 -7.48
C GLN A 70 -11.93 -7.75 -8.75
N LEU A 71 -10.79 -7.68 -9.43
CA LEU A 71 -10.54 -6.79 -10.57
C LEU A 71 -10.24 -7.55 -11.87
N GLY A 72 -10.20 -8.88 -11.87
CA GLY A 72 -9.75 -9.65 -13.03
C GLY A 72 -8.27 -9.41 -13.28
N GLN A 73 -7.90 -8.96 -14.47
CA GLN A 73 -6.49 -8.69 -14.82
C GLN A 73 -6.10 -7.22 -14.65
N ASP A 74 -7.00 -6.40 -14.12
CA ASP A 74 -6.77 -4.98 -13.92
C ASP A 74 -5.86 -4.70 -12.70
N ASP A 75 -5.00 -3.70 -12.84
CA ASP A 75 -4.07 -3.28 -11.79
C ASP A 75 -4.75 -2.43 -10.71
N ALA A 76 -4.16 -2.36 -9.52
CA ALA A 76 -4.51 -1.37 -8.51
C ALA A 76 -3.28 -0.65 -8.00
N GLY A 77 -3.43 0.63 -7.73
CA GLY A 77 -2.33 1.46 -7.30
C GLY A 77 -2.74 2.71 -6.55
N PHE A 78 -1.73 3.37 -6.01
CA PHE A 78 -1.85 4.64 -5.32
C PHE A 78 -0.49 5.33 -5.26
N ASP A 79 -0.54 6.64 -5.03
CA ASP A 79 0.62 7.47 -4.83
C ASP A 79 0.74 7.87 -3.36
N ILE A 80 1.98 7.86 -2.85
CA ILE A 80 2.34 8.47 -1.58
C ILE A 80 3.13 9.74 -1.90
N VAL A 81 2.63 10.87 -1.43
CA VAL A 81 3.31 12.16 -1.53
C VAL A 81 4.00 12.45 -0.20
N VAL A 82 5.32 12.62 -0.25
CA VAL A 82 6.13 13.05 0.91
C VAL A 82 6.14 14.57 0.93
N SER A 83 5.53 15.17 1.95
CA SER A 83 5.34 16.62 2.07
C SER A 83 6.40 17.33 2.91
N ALA A 84 7.40 16.58 3.40
CA ALA A 84 8.44 17.10 4.28
C ALA A 84 9.39 18.11 3.61
N ASP A 85 9.51 18.06 2.28
CA ASP A 85 10.34 18.97 1.50
C ASP A 85 9.51 20.04 0.76
N ARG A 86 10.15 21.19 0.45
CA ARG A 86 9.57 22.26 -0.40
C ARG A 86 9.21 21.80 -1.82
N ARG A 87 9.62 20.58 -2.20
CA ARG A 87 9.27 19.92 -3.46
C ARG A 87 8.68 18.55 -3.13
N PRO A 88 7.35 18.39 -3.16
CA PRO A 88 6.73 17.11 -2.85
C PRO A 88 7.24 16.03 -3.81
N ARG A 89 7.75 14.94 -3.24
CA ARG A 89 8.18 13.76 -3.98
C ARG A 89 7.10 12.72 -3.96
N ARG A 90 6.97 12.00 -5.07
CA ARG A 90 5.93 10.99 -5.28
C ARG A 90 6.56 9.61 -5.31
N LEU A 91 5.99 8.73 -4.50
CA LEU A 91 6.17 7.29 -4.55
C LEU A 91 4.93 6.70 -5.18
N VAL A 92 5.08 5.92 -6.25
CA VAL A 92 3.97 5.21 -6.88
C VAL A 92 4.05 3.75 -6.47
N VAL A 93 2.91 3.20 -6.06
CA VAL A 93 2.77 1.79 -5.71
C VAL A 93 1.71 1.21 -6.62
N LEU A 94 2.07 0.15 -7.35
CA LEU A 94 1.19 -0.54 -8.28
C LEU A 94 1.28 -2.04 -8.03
N VAL A 95 0.15 -2.72 -8.01
CA VAL A 95 0.09 -4.19 -8.00
C VAL A 95 -0.68 -4.62 -9.23
N SER A 96 -0.01 -5.36 -10.11
CA SER A 96 -0.63 -5.93 -11.30
C SER A 96 -0.91 -7.42 -11.10
N PRO A 97 -2.14 -7.92 -11.33
CA PRO A 97 -2.42 -9.36 -11.28
C PRO A 97 -1.50 -10.20 -12.18
N ALA A 98 -1.11 -9.67 -13.33
CA ALA A 98 -0.34 -10.41 -14.33
C ALA A 98 1.17 -10.42 -14.08
N ASP A 99 1.67 -9.57 -13.19
CA ASP A 99 3.11 -9.28 -13.08
C ASP A 99 3.59 -9.20 -11.63
N SER A 100 3.74 -7.99 -11.10
CA SER A 100 4.53 -7.72 -9.91
C SER A 100 3.88 -6.73 -8.96
N VAL A 101 4.46 -6.61 -7.76
CA VAL A 101 4.33 -5.41 -6.93
C VAL A 101 5.42 -4.45 -7.40
N THR A 102 5.02 -3.37 -8.06
CA THR A 102 5.91 -2.33 -8.57
C THR A 102 5.90 -1.13 -7.62
N VAL A 103 7.09 -0.67 -7.24
CA VAL A 103 7.29 0.58 -6.52
C VAL A 103 8.15 1.49 -7.38
N LEU A 104 7.71 2.72 -7.59
CA LEU A 104 8.47 3.74 -8.32
C LEU A 104 8.66 4.98 -7.45
N VAL A 105 9.77 5.70 -7.63
CA VAL A 105 9.99 7.01 -6.99
C VAL A 105 10.43 8.05 -7.99
N ASP A 106 9.82 9.23 -7.90
CA ASP A 106 10.21 10.41 -8.67
C ASP A 106 11.53 10.99 -8.14
N ASP A 107 12.53 11.08 -9.01
CA ASP A 107 13.86 11.60 -8.71
C ASP A 107 14.29 12.71 -9.68
N ARG A 108 13.31 13.46 -10.22
CA ARG A 108 13.54 14.52 -11.21
C ARG A 108 14.44 15.66 -10.75
N ASP A 109 14.48 15.97 -9.45
CA ASP A 109 15.47 16.92 -8.90
C ASP A 109 16.49 16.23 -7.98
N GLY A 110 16.67 14.92 -8.12
CA GLY A 110 17.75 14.20 -7.48
C GLY A 110 19.13 14.62 -8.03
N PRO A 111 20.20 14.46 -7.24
CA PRO A 111 21.57 14.64 -7.71
C PRO A 111 21.89 13.79 -8.95
N HIS A 112 22.91 14.21 -9.70
CA HIS A 112 23.42 13.47 -10.84
C HIS A 112 24.78 12.87 -10.51
N GLY A 113 25.03 11.64 -10.95
CA GLY A 113 26.34 10.99 -10.84
C GLY A 113 26.26 9.56 -10.33
N ASP A 114 27.40 8.87 -10.38
CA ASP A 114 27.51 7.47 -9.98
C ASP A 114 27.34 7.27 -8.47
N ASP A 115 27.72 8.25 -7.65
CA ASP A 115 27.52 8.21 -6.20
C ASP A 115 26.04 8.14 -5.84
N HIS A 116 25.20 8.96 -6.49
CA HIS A 116 23.75 8.96 -6.28
C HIS A 116 23.11 7.66 -6.79
N ARG A 117 23.60 7.12 -7.91
CA ARG A 117 23.17 5.80 -8.40
C ARG A 117 23.51 4.71 -7.38
N ALA A 118 24.73 4.70 -6.84
CA ALA A 118 25.13 3.74 -5.83
C ALA A 118 24.31 3.87 -4.53
N GLU A 119 23.98 5.11 -4.13
CA GLU A 119 23.09 5.40 -3.01
C GLU A 119 21.68 4.83 -3.23
N MET A 120 21.08 5.09 -4.40
CA MET A 120 19.76 4.57 -4.76
C MET A 120 19.75 3.04 -4.81
N THR A 121 20.77 2.43 -5.42
CA THR A 121 20.91 0.96 -5.43
C THR A 121 21.12 0.39 -4.03
N GLY A 122 21.92 1.04 -3.18
CA GLY A 122 22.08 0.65 -1.78
C GLY A 122 20.79 0.73 -0.95
N ARG A 123 19.87 1.63 -1.33
CA ARG A 123 18.51 1.69 -0.77
C ARG A 123 17.54 0.64 -1.31
N GLY A 124 17.94 -0.11 -2.34
CA GLY A 124 17.11 -1.17 -2.94
C GLY A 124 16.37 -0.72 -4.20
N TRP A 125 16.83 0.32 -4.89
CA TRP A 125 16.34 0.73 -6.22
C TRP A 125 17.18 0.12 -7.35
N HIS A 126 16.55 -0.56 -8.31
CA HIS A 126 17.29 -1.40 -9.27
C HIS A 126 17.18 -0.93 -10.72
N ASP A 127 16.08 -0.29 -11.09
CA ASP A 127 15.86 0.21 -12.45
C ASP A 127 15.77 1.73 -12.45
N PHE A 128 16.43 2.37 -13.41
CA PHE A 128 16.35 3.82 -13.59
C PHE A 128 15.76 4.13 -14.95
N ILE A 129 14.58 4.75 -14.94
CA ILE A 129 13.81 5.13 -16.12
C ILE A 129 14.21 6.56 -16.52
N PRO A 130 15.12 6.76 -17.51
CA PRO A 130 15.77 8.06 -17.70
C PRO A 130 14.83 9.13 -18.23
N LEU A 131 13.82 8.74 -19.04
CA LEU A 131 12.88 9.66 -19.66
C LEU A 131 12.04 10.43 -18.63
N HIS A 132 11.62 9.76 -17.56
CA HIS A 132 10.82 10.34 -16.49
C HIS A 132 11.67 10.71 -15.26
N ARG A 133 12.93 10.27 -15.22
CA ARG A 133 13.84 10.31 -14.07
C ARG A 133 13.25 9.63 -12.84
N TRP A 134 12.73 8.44 -13.04
CA TRP A 134 12.14 7.64 -11.98
C TRP A 134 13.04 6.46 -11.68
N TRP A 135 13.07 6.06 -10.41
CA TRP A 135 13.64 4.79 -10.01
C TRP A 135 12.52 3.78 -9.81
N GLY A 136 12.77 2.53 -10.18
CA GLY A 136 11.84 1.43 -10.05
C GLY A 136 12.46 0.25 -9.31
N SER A 137 11.60 -0.43 -8.55
CA SER A 137 11.86 -1.75 -7.99
C SER A 137 10.61 -2.60 -8.11
N TYR A 138 10.84 -3.86 -8.46
CA TYR A 138 9.81 -4.83 -8.82
C TYR A 138 9.95 -6.03 -7.90
N PHE A 139 8.86 -6.40 -7.25
CA PHE A 139 8.82 -7.49 -6.29
C PHE A 139 7.83 -8.56 -6.75
N GLU A 140 8.17 -9.83 -6.50
CA GLU A 140 7.24 -10.93 -6.74
C GLU A 140 5.95 -10.73 -5.94
N ARG A 141 4.82 -11.19 -6.49
CA ARG A 141 3.51 -11.16 -5.83
C ARG A 141 3.37 -12.24 -4.76
N THR A 142 4.23 -12.16 -3.77
CA THR A 142 4.27 -13.06 -2.61
C THR A 142 4.20 -12.24 -1.33
N SER A 143 3.92 -12.90 -0.20
CA SER A 143 3.99 -12.25 1.11
C SER A 143 5.38 -11.64 1.38
N ALA A 144 6.46 -12.29 0.90
CA ALA A 144 7.82 -11.77 1.04
C ALA A 144 8.06 -10.53 0.17
N GLY A 145 7.57 -10.53 -1.08
CA GLY A 145 7.66 -9.37 -1.96
C GLY A 145 6.85 -8.18 -1.44
N ALA A 146 5.65 -8.41 -0.93
CA ALA A 146 4.84 -7.39 -0.26
C ALA A 146 5.57 -6.75 0.94
N ALA A 147 6.21 -7.57 1.78
CA ALA A 147 7.00 -7.09 2.93
C ALA A 147 8.22 -6.27 2.48
N ALA A 148 8.92 -6.73 1.43
CA ALA A 148 10.07 -6.02 0.87
C ALA A 148 9.68 -4.67 0.24
N ALA A 149 8.57 -4.62 -0.51
CA ALA A 149 8.01 -3.40 -1.06
C ALA A 149 7.63 -2.40 0.04
N ALA A 150 6.89 -2.85 1.07
CA ALA A 150 6.53 -2.02 2.22
C ALA A 150 7.76 -1.46 2.95
N HIS A 151 8.82 -2.27 3.09
CA HIS A 151 10.08 -1.84 3.67
C HIS A 151 10.77 -0.75 2.83
N LEU A 152 10.83 -0.93 1.51
CA LEU A 152 11.40 0.06 0.59
C LEU A 152 10.63 1.39 0.66
N ILE A 153 9.30 1.35 0.64
CA ILE A 153 8.44 2.54 0.71
C ILE A 153 8.73 3.37 1.97
N VAL A 154 8.76 2.73 3.15
CA VAL A 154 9.03 3.43 4.42
C VAL A 154 10.47 3.94 4.48
N THR A 155 11.43 3.17 3.97
CA THR A 155 12.83 3.58 3.92
C THR A 155 13.03 4.81 3.05
N GLU A 156 12.41 4.83 1.86
CA GLU A 156 12.49 5.98 0.96
C GLU A 156 11.76 7.20 1.51
N ALA A 157 10.58 7.04 2.11
CA ALA A 157 9.86 8.15 2.74
C ALA A 157 10.73 8.86 3.80
N ARG A 158 11.44 8.09 4.63
CA ARG A 158 12.37 8.61 5.64
C ARG A 158 13.61 9.25 5.01
N ALA A 159 14.16 8.65 3.95
CA ALA A 159 15.30 9.21 3.23
C ALA A 159 14.96 10.57 2.57
N ARG A 160 13.69 10.78 2.21
CA ARG A 160 13.15 12.05 1.69
C ARG A 160 12.70 13.02 2.80
N GLY A 161 13.13 12.80 4.03
CA GLY A 161 12.96 13.76 5.13
C GLY A 161 11.66 13.65 5.92
N ALA A 162 10.76 12.71 5.60
CA ALA A 162 9.58 12.48 6.44
C ALA A 162 10.02 12.04 7.84
N GLN A 163 9.51 12.73 8.87
CA GLN A 163 9.82 12.45 10.28
C GLN A 163 8.80 11.47 10.87
N SER A 164 7.56 11.53 10.39
CA SER A 164 6.47 10.65 10.80
C SER A 164 5.51 10.32 9.64
N PRO A 165 4.63 9.31 9.79
CA PRO A 165 3.56 9.04 8.84
C PRO A 165 2.62 10.23 8.57
N HIS A 166 2.55 11.21 9.48
CA HIS A 166 1.76 12.43 9.29
C HIS A 166 2.32 13.37 8.21
N ASP A 167 3.59 13.21 7.83
CA ASP A 167 4.22 13.99 6.76
C ASP A 167 3.90 13.44 5.36
N LEU A 168 3.13 12.35 5.31
CA LEU A 168 2.71 11.66 4.09
C LEU A 168 1.30 12.07 3.70
N ARG A 169 1.00 11.95 2.42
CA ARG A 169 -0.36 12.10 1.89
C ARG A 169 -0.62 11.06 0.82
N LEU A 170 -1.79 10.43 0.91
CA LEU A 170 -2.27 9.52 -0.12
C LEU A 170 -2.85 10.32 -1.29
N ALA A 171 -2.49 9.93 -2.51
CA ALA A 171 -2.96 10.53 -3.76
C ALA A 171 -3.22 9.46 -4.82
N ASP A 172 -3.93 9.83 -5.88
CA ASP A 172 -4.08 9.05 -7.12
C ASP A 172 -4.40 7.56 -6.89
N VAL A 173 -5.31 7.29 -5.95
CA VAL A 173 -5.79 5.94 -5.63
C VAL A 173 -6.73 5.46 -6.73
N GLY A 174 -6.44 4.32 -7.34
CA GLY A 174 -7.24 3.80 -8.45
C GLY A 174 -7.05 2.31 -8.70
N ALA A 175 -8.02 1.73 -9.41
CA ALA A 175 -8.03 0.33 -9.84
C ALA A 175 -8.66 0.21 -11.23
N GLY A 176 -7.99 -0.51 -12.13
CA GLY A 176 -8.42 -0.75 -13.50
C GLY A 176 -8.72 0.50 -14.32
N GLU A 177 -9.43 0.29 -15.42
CA GLU A 177 -9.96 1.37 -16.25
C GLU A 177 -11.41 1.68 -15.84
N GLY A 178 -11.71 2.95 -15.55
CA GLY A 178 -13.09 3.42 -15.36
C GLY A 178 -13.33 4.35 -14.16
N GLU A 179 -14.60 4.49 -13.79
CA GLU A 179 -15.07 5.40 -12.73
C GLU A 179 -15.35 4.69 -11.39
N GLY A 180 -14.88 3.45 -11.24
CA GLY A 180 -15.03 2.72 -9.98
C GLY A 180 -14.23 3.38 -8.85
N LEU A 181 -14.69 3.17 -7.62
CA LEU A 181 -14.09 3.78 -6.43
C LEU A 181 -13.25 2.75 -5.67
N LEU A 182 -11.94 2.96 -5.67
CA LEU A 182 -11.01 2.27 -4.77
C LEU A 182 -10.78 3.12 -3.52
N THR A 183 -10.91 2.53 -2.34
CA THR A 183 -10.59 3.18 -1.06
C THR A 183 -9.64 2.32 -0.23
N LEU A 184 -8.74 2.98 0.51
CA LEU A 184 -7.70 2.34 1.33
C LEU A 184 -7.80 2.78 2.81
N PRO A 185 -8.94 2.58 3.48
CA PRO A 185 -9.18 3.11 4.81
C PRO A 185 -8.19 2.57 5.86
N GLY A 186 -7.67 1.35 5.71
CA GLY A 186 -6.72 0.74 6.65
C GLY A 186 -5.25 1.09 6.43
N LEU A 187 -4.91 1.94 5.45
CA LEU A 187 -3.52 2.18 5.05
C LEU A 187 -2.70 2.97 6.09
N GLY A 188 -3.37 3.77 6.94
CA GLY A 188 -2.69 4.57 7.96
C GLY A 188 -1.91 5.76 7.39
N ILE A 189 -2.23 6.22 6.18
CA ILE A 189 -1.70 7.43 5.56
C ILE A 189 -2.83 8.47 5.47
N PRO A 190 -2.59 9.76 5.78
CA PRO A 190 -3.59 10.80 5.61
C PRO A 190 -4.13 10.84 4.17
N SER A 191 -5.43 10.60 3.99
CA SER A 191 -6.14 10.89 2.75
C SER A 191 -6.51 12.37 2.68
N SER A 192 -6.30 13.02 1.54
CA SER A 192 -6.93 14.33 1.31
C SER A 192 -8.45 14.19 1.42
N PRO A 193 -9.19 15.18 1.95
CA PRO A 193 -10.64 15.16 1.89
C PRO A 193 -11.06 15.07 0.42
N ALA A 194 -11.87 14.07 0.10
CA ALA A 194 -12.46 13.91 -1.23
C ALA A 194 -13.12 15.24 -1.59
N HIS A 195 -12.63 15.90 -2.65
CA HIS A 195 -13.36 17.03 -3.19
C HIS A 195 -14.60 16.44 -3.87
N PRO A 196 -15.82 16.83 -3.45
CA PRO A 196 -17.00 16.49 -4.22
C PRO A 196 -16.87 17.23 -5.56
N HIS A 197 -16.88 16.47 -6.66
CA HIS A 197 -17.13 17.00 -7.99
C HIS A 197 -18.59 17.44 -8.11
#